data_AF-A0A6G0YLK8-F1
#
_entry.id   AF-A0A6G0YLK8-F1
#
_cell.length_a   1.000
_cell.length_b   1.000
_cell.length_c   1.000
_cell.angle_alpha   90.00
_cell.angle_beta   90.00
_cell.angle_gamma   90.00
#
_symmetry.space_group_name_H-M   'P 1'
#
loop_
_entity.id
_entity.type
_entity.pdbx_description
1 polymer ?
#
loop_
_entity_poly.entity_id
_entity_poly.type
_entity_poly.pdbx_seq_one_letter_code
_entity_poly.pdbx_strand_id
1 'polypeptide(L)'
;MGISIISNIVRETCEVDGKHIRLECPKNIQLQTFFSLILMAICDSNYCFRIINFGAYGKSSDCNVFKMSPFGKKLYSNKVNFPPKRCLSGDDQGVPQPFILLADEAFALNKNLL
;
A
#
# COMPACT_ATOMS: atom_id res chain seq x y z
N MET A 1 6.62 19.53 -10.04
CA MET A 1 7.50 19.24 -8.89
C MET A 1 6.94 18.04 -8.13
N GLY A 2 7.16 16.81 -8.59
CA GLY A 2 6.39 15.66 -8.04
C GLY A 2 6.90 14.26 -8.35
N ILE A 3 8.19 14.08 -8.64
CA ILE A 3 8.77 12.77 -8.98
C ILE A 3 9.75 12.27 -7.89
N SER A 4 10.03 13.08 -6.85
CA SER A 4 11.06 12.75 -5.86
C SER A 4 10.66 11.75 -4.77
N ILE A 5 9.39 11.31 -4.72
CA ILE A 5 8.91 10.42 -3.64
C ILE A 5 9.20 8.94 -3.96
N ILE A 6 9.29 8.57 -5.24
CA ILE A 6 9.45 7.17 -5.66
C ILE A 6 10.91 6.69 -5.47
N SER A 7 11.90 7.58 -5.50
CA SER A 7 13.32 7.20 -5.42
C SER A 7 13.77 6.69 -4.04
N ASN A 8 13.02 6.98 -2.97
CA ASN A 8 13.43 6.67 -1.60
C ASN A 8 12.76 5.43 -1.00
N ILE A 9 11.96 4.67 -1.76
CA ILE A 9 11.32 3.42 -1.28
C ILE A 9 12.34 2.25 -1.17
N VAL A 10 13.63 2.51 -1.42
CA VAL A 10 14.57 1.48 -1.91
C VAL A 10 15.56 1.04 -0.82
N ARG A 11 15.10 0.27 0.18
CA ARG A 11 16.03 -0.45 1.09
C ARG A 11 15.53 -1.83 1.54
N GLU A 12 14.97 -2.63 0.63
CA GLU A 12 14.47 -3.99 0.91
C GLU A 12 13.03 -3.95 1.46
N THR A 13 12.18 -4.86 0.98
CA THR A 13 10.77 -5.15 1.35
C THR A 13 9.92 -4.02 1.96
N CYS A 14 8.82 -3.67 1.30
CA CYS A 14 7.81 -2.79 1.88
C CYS A 14 6.57 -3.59 2.30
N GLU A 15 5.90 -3.14 3.34
CA GLU A 15 4.66 -3.75 3.86
C GLU A 15 3.46 -2.84 3.60
N VAL A 16 2.32 -3.43 3.25
CA VAL A 16 1.04 -2.75 3.05
C VAL A 16 0.03 -3.22 4.09
N ASP A 17 -0.50 -2.28 4.88
CA ASP A 17 -1.53 -2.55 5.88
C ASP A 17 -2.68 -1.53 5.81
N GLY A 18 -3.88 -1.98 6.19
CA GLY A 18 -5.12 -1.22 6.21
C GLY A 18 -5.71 -1.14 7.61
N LYS A 19 -5.97 0.08 8.11
CA LYS A 19 -6.61 0.30 9.40
C LYS A 19 -7.98 0.97 9.27
N HIS A 20 -9.00 0.32 9.81
CA HIS A 20 -10.33 0.91 9.94
C HIS A 20 -10.38 1.92 11.10
N ILE A 21 -10.58 3.20 10.76
CA ILE A 21 -10.84 4.28 11.69
C ILE A 21 -12.35 4.50 11.78
N ARG A 22 -12.92 4.32 12.98
CA ARG A 22 -14.34 4.59 13.24
C ARG A 22 -14.51 6.08 13.54
N LEU A 23 -15.47 6.69 12.88
CA LEU A 23 -15.89 8.07 13.12
C LEU A 23 -17.32 8.08 13.65
N GLU A 24 -17.53 8.85 14.71
CA GLU A 24 -18.84 9.12 15.26
C GLU A 24 -19.61 10.08 14.36
N CYS A 25 -20.87 9.74 14.11
CA CYS A 25 -21.73 10.60 13.31
C CYS A 25 -22.16 11.83 14.12
N PRO A 26 -22.14 13.05 13.55
CA PRO A 26 -22.73 14.21 14.20
C PRO A 26 -24.21 13.92 14.50
N LYS A 27 -24.72 14.39 15.65
CA LYS A 27 -26.07 14.10 16.18
C LYS A 27 -27.26 14.37 15.22
N ASN A 28 -27.03 15.02 14.08
CA ASN A 28 -28.07 15.43 13.13
C ASN A 28 -28.23 14.50 11.91
N ILE A 29 -27.46 13.42 11.78
CA ILE A 29 -27.61 12.44 10.70
C ILE A 29 -28.13 11.13 11.31
N GLN A 30 -29.46 10.97 11.35
CA GLN A 30 -30.15 9.89 12.07
C GLN A 30 -29.99 8.47 11.48
N LEU A 31 -29.27 8.31 10.36
CA LEU A 31 -29.25 7.03 9.62
C LEU A 31 -28.09 6.10 9.96
N GLN A 32 -26.99 6.57 10.55
CA GLN A 32 -25.85 5.72 10.91
C GLN A 32 -25.18 6.20 12.19
N THR A 33 -25.06 5.30 13.18
CA THR A 33 -24.41 5.61 14.47
C THR A 33 -22.90 5.85 14.30
N PHE A 34 -22.26 5.18 13.32
CA PHE A 34 -20.84 5.30 13.01
C PHE A 34 -20.60 5.13 11.51
N PHE A 35 -19.53 5.75 10.99
CA PHE A 35 -18.99 5.45 9.67
C PHE A 35 -17.51 5.09 9.78
N SER A 36 -17.03 4.20 8.90
CA SER A 36 -15.61 3.79 8.85
C SER A 36 -14.89 4.48 7.70
N LEU A 37 -13.67 4.93 7.98
CA LEU A 37 -12.66 5.28 6.99
C LEU A 37 -11.55 4.23 7.05
N ILE A 38 -11.02 3.87 5.89
CA ILE A 38 -9.83 3.01 5.80
C ILE A 38 -8.60 3.88 5.55
N LEU A 39 -7.61 3.71 6.42
CA LEU A 39 -6.26 4.25 6.28
C LEU A 39 -5.37 3.14 5.71
N MET A 40 -4.91 3.31 4.48
CA MET A 40 -3.93 2.41 3.87
C MET A 40 -2.54 3.05 3.95
N ALA A 41 -1.55 2.31 4.43
CA ALA A 41 -0.18 2.78 4.47
C ALA A 41 0.78 1.75 3.83
N ILE A 42 1.82 2.26 3.17
CA ILE A 42 2.96 1.47 2.70
C ILE A 42 4.18 1.92 3.47
N CYS A 43 4.78 0.99 4.21
CA CYS A 43 5.98 1.22 4.99
C CYS A 43 7.18 0.55 4.32
N ASP A 44 8.36 1.15 4.39
CA ASP A 44 9.60 0.47 3.98
C ASP A 44 10.28 -0.25 5.16
N SER A 45 11.36 -0.98 4.87
CA SER A 45 12.19 -1.66 5.87
C SER A 45 12.81 -0.76 6.93
N ASN A 46 12.86 0.57 6.73
CA ASN A 46 13.35 1.53 7.71
C ASN A 46 12.21 2.07 8.58
N TYR A 47 11.06 1.39 8.60
CA TYR A 47 9.86 1.80 9.34
C TYR A 47 9.35 3.20 8.93
N CYS A 48 9.65 3.64 7.70
CA CYS A 48 9.23 4.93 7.20
C CYS A 48 7.99 4.77 6.32
N PHE A 49 6.91 5.49 6.64
CA PHE A 49 5.74 5.56 5.76
C PHE A 49 6.09 6.25 4.44
N ARG A 50 5.98 5.52 3.34
CA ARG A 50 6.28 6.01 1.99
C ARG A 50 5.04 6.48 1.26
N ILE A 51 3.92 5.81 1.49
CA ILE A 51 2.63 6.13 0.89
C ILE A 51 1.58 6.01 1.98
N ILE A 52 0.73 7.03 2.10
CA ILE A 52 -0.44 7.00 2.96
C ILE A 52 -1.62 7.39 2.08
N ASN A 53 -2.65 6.55 2.06
CA ASN A 53 -3.87 6.80 1.33
C ASN A 53 -5.06 6.72 2.29
N PHE A 54 -5.85 7.80 2.31
CA PHE A 54 -7.10 7.87 3.04
C PHE A 54 -8.23 7.71 2.05
N GLY A 55 -9.12 6.74 2.27
CA GLY A 55 -10.39 6.77 1.56
C GLY A 55 -10.96 5.41 1.26
N ALA A 56 -12.01 5.09 1.99
CA ALA A 56 -13.28 4.60 1.45
C ALA A 56 -14.32 4.83 2.53
N TYR A 57 -15.48 5.38 2.15
CA TYR A 57 -16.60 5.52 3.08
C TYR A 57 -17.37 4.20 3.11
N GLY A 58 -17.61 3.66 4.31
CA GLY A 58 -18.48 2.50 4.52
C GLY A 58 -17.75 1.15 4.52
N LYS A 59 -18.49 0.08 4.17
CA LYS A 59 -18.07 -1.34 4.27
C LYS A 59 -17.25 -1.83 3.06
N SER A 60 -16.32 -1.02 2.56
CA SER A 60 -15.40 -1.50 1.52
C SER A 60 -14.31 -2.37 2.16
N SER A 61 -13.88 -3.44 1.49
CA SER A 61 -12.73 -4.25 1.93
C SER A 61 -11.41 -3.55 1.62
N ASP A 62 -10.38 -3.81 2.43
CA ASP A 62 -9.04 -3.21 2.28
C ASP A 62 -8.46 -3.42 0.88
N CYS A 63 -8.67 -4.61 0.30
CA CYS A 63 -8.26 -4.92 -1.06
C CYS A 63 -8.92 -4.02 -2.11
N ASN A 64 -10.22 -3.74 -1.98
CA ASN A 64 -10.92 -2.87 -2.91
C ASN A 64 -10.48 -1.40 -2.76
N VAL A 65 -10.26 -0.95 -1.53
CA VAL A 65 -9.72 0.38 -1.24
C VAL A 65 -8.34 0.56 -1.85
N PHE A 66 -7.46 -0.41 -1.65
CA PHE A 66 -6.12 -0.39 -2.20
C PHE A 66 -6.14 -0.39 -3.72
N LYS A 67 -6.91 -1.29 -4.36
CA LYS A 67 -7.05 -1.35 -5.81
C LYS A 67 -7.56 -0.04 -6.43
N MET A 68 -8.45 0.68 -5.73
CA MET A 68 -8.98 1.95 -6.19
C MET A 68 -8.07 3.15 -5.92
N SER A 69 -7.10 3.00 -5.00
CA SER A 69 -6.11 4.04 -4.69
C SER A 69 -5.24 4.40 -5.91
N PRO A 70 -4.70 5.62 -6.00
CA PRO A 70 -3.80 6.01 -7.09
C PRO A 70 -2.59 5.09 -7.22
N PHE A 71 -2.07 4.59 -6.10
CA PHE A 71 -0.95 3.66 -6.09
C PHE A 71 -1.36 2.27 -6.58
N GLY A 72 -2.42 1.69 -6.01
CA GLY A 72 -2.91 0.37 -6.42
C GLY A 72 -3.29 0.34 -7.91
N LYS A 73 -3.95 1.38 -8.43
CA LYS A 73 -4.22 1.52 -9.86
C LYS A 73 -2.96 1.44 -10.71
N LYS A 74 -1.88 2.13 -10.29
CA LYS A 74 -0.58 2.05 -10.99
C LYS A 74 0.06 0.67 -10.84
N LEU A 75 -0.01 0.06 -9.66
CA LEU A 75 0.56 -1.25 -9.36
C LEU A 75 -0.09 -2.32 -10.26
N TYR A 76 -1.41 -2.42 -10.24
CA TYR A 76 -2.16 -3.38 -11.06
C TYR A 76 -2.08 -3.10 -12.57
N SER A 77 -1.73 -1.86 -12.97
CA SER A 77 -1.48 -1.51 -14.38
C SER A 77 -0.02 -1.69 -14.81
N ASN A 78 0.87 -2.21 -13.95
CA ASN A 78 2.32 -2.29 -14.19
C ASN A 78 2.97 -0.93 -14.53
N LYS A 79 2.46 0.17 -13.97
CA LYS A 79 2.94 1.55 -14.17
C LYS A 79 3.73 2.10 -12.98
N VAL A 80 4.04 1.25 -12.00
CA VAL A 80 4.94 1.61 -10.89
C VAL A 80 6.37 1.41 -11.35
N ASN A 81 7.18 2.47 -11.27
CA ASN A 81 8.61 2.40 -11.55
C ASN A 81 9.32 1.78 -10.35
N PHE A 82 9.29 0.45 -10.27
CA PHE A 82 10.15 -0.28 -9.36
C PHE A 82 11.62 -0.18 -9.79
N PRO A 83 12.57 -0.21 -8.85
CA PRO A 83 13.97 -0.31 -9.18
C PRO A 83 14.28 -1.61 -9.94
N PRO A 84 15.39 -1.66 -10.69
CA PRO A 84 15.83 -2.89 -11.35
C PRO A 84 16.10 -3.97 -10.31
N LYS A 85 15.92 -5.24 -10.72
CA LYS A 85 16.20 -6.41 -9.89
C LYS A 85 17.62 -6.34 -9.34
N ARG A 86 17.80 -6.74 -8.07
CA ARG A 86 19.10 -6.78 -7.41
C ARG A 86 19.25 -8.09 -6.66
N CYS A 87 20.47 -8.57 -6.52
CA CYS A 87 20.78 -9.67 -5.61
C CYS A 87 20.49 -9.27 -4.15
N LEU A 88 20.24 -10.25 -3.30
CA LEU A 88 20.03 -10.03 -1.88
C LEU A 88 21.35 -9.62 -1.20
N SER A 89 21.26 -8.83 -0.14
CA SER A 89 22.42 -8.44 0.65
C SER A 89 23.15 -9.67 1.19
N GLY A 90 24.42 -9.85 0.82
CA GLY A 90 25.22 -11.02 1.20
C GLY A 90 25.22 -12.16 0.19
N ASP A 91 24.51 -12.02 -0.95
CA ASP A 91 24.46 -13.00 -2.03
C ASP A 91 24.74 -12.32 -3.40
N ASP A 92 25.88 -11.66 -3.54
CA ASP A 92 26.21 -10.86 -4.74
C ASP A 92 26.27 -11.70 -6.04
N GLN A 93 26.49 -13.01 -5.92
CA GLN A 93 26.51 -13.98 -7.03
C GLN A 93 25.16 -14.68 -7.26
N GLY A 94 24.14 -14.34 -6.47
CA GLY A 94 22.82 -14.94 -6.51
C GLY A 94 21.96 -14.52 -7.69
N VAL A 95 20.74 -15.05 -7.75
CA VAL A 95 19.75 -14.67 -8.77
C VAL A 95 19.11 -13.33 -8.38
N PRO A 96 19.17 -12.28 -9.22
CA PRO A 96 18.55 -10.99 -8.93
C PRO A 96 17.04 -11.10 -8.69
N GLN A 97 16.59 -10.62 -7.54
CA GLN A 97 15.18 -10.66 -7.14
C GLN A 97 14.46 -9.35 -7.50
N PRO A 98 13.17 -9.42 -7.88
CA PRO A 98 12.35 -8.23 -8.06
C PRO A 98 11.98 -7.60 -6.72
N PHE A 99 11.64 -6.32 -6.75
CA PHE A 99 11.01 -5.66 -5.62
C PHE A 99 9.56 -6.11 -5.48
N ILE A 100 9.20 -6.52 -4.28
CA ILE A 100 7.86 -6.98 -3.92
C ILE A 100 7.35 -6.15 -2.74
N LEU A 101 6.06 -5.84 -2.75
CA LEU A 101 5.31 -5.39 -1.59
C LEU A 101 4.78 -6.62 -0.89
N LEU A 102 4.94 -6.70 0.42
CA LEU A 102 4.28 -7.69 1.27
C LEU A 102 2.96 -7.12 1.74
N ALA A 103 1.90 -7.90 1.71
CA ALA A 103 0.59 -7.53 2.16
C ALA A 103 -0.09 -8.70 2.86
N ASP A 104 -1.16 -8.40 3.60
CA ASP A 104 -1.94 -9.44 4.27
C ASP A 104 -2.72 -10.31 3.27
N GLU A 105 -3.23 -11.46 3.73
CA GLU A 105 -3.97 -12.45 2.93
C GLU A 105 -5.20 -11.86 2.19
N ALA A 106 -5.69 -10.69 2.64
CA ALA A 106 -6.79 -9.98 2.02
C ALA A 106 -6.46 -9.46 0.60
N PHE A 107 -5.19 -9.33 0.22
CA PHE A 107 -4.78 -8.77 -1.06
C PHE A 107 -4.55 -9.85 -2.13
N ALA A 108 -5.00 -9.57 -3.35
CA ALA A 108 -4.79 -10.49 -4.47
C ALA A 108 -3.33 -10.45 -4.94
N LEU A 109 -2.72 -11.64 -5.07
CA LEU A 109 -1.35 -11.83 -5.57
C LEU A 109 -1.12 -11.08 -6.89
N ASN A 110 0.03 -10.44 -6.98
CA ASN A 110 0.52 -9.74 -8.15
C ASN A 110 2.04 -9.96 -8.31
N LYS A 111 2.58 -9.70 -9.50
CA LYS A 111 4.02 -9.73 -9.77
C LYS A 111 4.86 -8.93 -8.74
N ASN A 112 4.31 -7.85 -8.20
CA ASN A 112 4.97 -6.99 -7.22
C ASN A 112 4.18 -6.83 -5.92
N LEU A 113 3.24 -7.74 -5.62
CA LEU A 113 2.45 -7.78 -4.38
C LEU A 113 2.26 -9.24 -3.95
N LEU A 114 2.79 -9.60 -2.78
CA LEU A 114 2.72 -10.93 -2.20
C LEU A 114 1.98 -10.89 -0.87
#